data_AF-A0A819P5D3-F1
#
_entry.id   AF-A0A819P5D3-F1
#
_cell.length_a   1.000
_cell.length_b   1.000
_cell.length_c   1.000
_cell.angle_alpha   90.00
_cell.angle_beta   90.00
_cell.angle_gamma   90.00
#
_symmetry.space_group_name_H-M   'P 1'
#
loop_
_entity.id
_entity.type
_entity.pdbx_description
1 polymer ?
#
loop_
_entity_poly.entity_id
_entity_poly.type
_entity_poly.pdbx_seq_one_letter_code
_entity_poly.pdbx_strand_id
1 'polypeptide(L)' 'SNINLNRRHLGDNFDERIQQRHQSFVVTADNRYIISTGYWDKSFRVQNT' A
#
# COMPACT_ATOMS: atom_id res chain seq x y z
N SER A 1 7.73 -27.13 2.97
CA SER A 1 7.37 -25.99 3.85
C SER A 1 7.75 -24.69 3.16
N ASN A 2 6.87 -24.18 2.28
CA ASN A 2 7.14 -22.96 1.52
C ASN A 2 6.62 -21.74 2.31
N ILE A 3 7.47 -21.22 3.18
CA ILE A 3 7.29 -19.98 3.96
C ILE A 3 7.55 -18.71 3.12
N ASN A 4 7.35 -18.77 1.81
CA ASN A 4 7.24 -17.59 0.95
C ASN A 4 5.80 -17.10 1.02
N LEU A 5 5.38 -16.67 2.22
CA LEU A 5 4.28 -15.72 2.33
C LEU A 5 4.65 -14.57 1.41
N ASN A 6 3.94 -14.44 0.29
CA ASN A 6 4.02 -13.32 -0.64
C ASN A 6 4.01 -12.04 0.19
N ARG A 7 5.19 -11.53 0.51
CA ARG A 7 5.34 -10.27 1.24
C ARG A 7 4.98 -9.25 0.17
N ARG A 8 3.74 -8.81 0.19
CA ARG A 8 3.21 -7.86 -0.79
C ARG A 8 3.99 -6.58 -0.60
N HIS A 9 4.84 -6.27 -1.57
CA HIS A 9 5.61 -5.04 -1.59
C HIS A 9 4.84 -4.05 -2.46
N LEU A 10 4.72 -2.80 -2.02
CA LEU A 10 3.96 -1.76 -2.74
C LEU A 10 4.60 -1.36 -4.09
N GLY A 11 5.75 -1.96 -4.44
CA GLY A 11 6.47 -1.77 -5.69
C GLY A 11 7.21 -0.44 -5.76
N ASP A 12 7.96 -0.22 -6.85
CA ASP A 12 8.86 0.93 -7.03
C ASP A 12 8.13 2.28 -7.15
N ASN A 13 6.80 2.26 -7.32
CA ASN A 13 5.96 3.47 -7.38
C ASN A 13 5.64 4.06 -6.02
N PHE A 14 6.06 3.39 -4.96
CA PHE A 14 5.89 3.85 -3.60
C PHE A 14 7.19 4.52 -3.15
N ASP A 15 7.19 5.85 -3.13
CA ASP A 15 8.34 6.63 -2.67
C ASP A 15 8.55 6.41 -1.17
N GLU A 16 9.63 5.70 -0.83
CA GLU A 16 10.08 5.39 0.54
C GLU A 16 10.30 6.64 1.41
N ARG A 17 10.44 7.83 0.81
CA ARG A 17 10.60 9.11 1.51
C ARG A 17 9.29 9.58 2.14
N ILE A 18 8.17 8.95 1.79
CA ILE A 18 6.85 9.30 2.31
C ILE A 18 6.66 8.58 3.64
N GLN A 19 6.67 9.34 4.73
CA GLN A 19 6.39 8.81 6.05
C GLN A 19 4.97 8.23 6.09
N GLN A 20 4.88 6.91 6.17
CA GLN A 20 3.61 6.22 6.29
C GLN A 20 2.98 6.53 7.64
N ARG A 21 1.84 7.23 7.60
CA ARG A 21 1.07 7.48 8.80
C ARG A 21 0.27 6.23 9.16
N HIS A 22 0.22 5.89 10.45
CA HIS A 22 -0.71 4.87 10.94
C HIS A 22 -2.15 5.20 10.49
N GLN A 23 -2.97 4.18 10.25
CA GLN A 23 -4.39 4.33 9.88
C GLN A 23 -4.64 5.15 8.59
N SER A 24 -3.74 5.12 7.61
CA SER A 24 -3.90 5.81 6.31
C SER A 24 -4.14 4.86 5.13
N PHE A 25 -4.48 3.60 5.42
CA PHE A 25 -4.70 2.55 4.42
C PHE A 25 -6.05 1.89 4.62
N VAL A 26 -6.69 1.55 3.50
CA VAL A 26 -7.88 0.70 3.46
C VAL A 26 -7.70 -0.38 2.39
N VAL A 27 -8.32 -1.54 2.60
CA VAL A 27 -8.31 -2.66 1.65
C VAL A 27 -9.70 -2.81 1.05
N THR A 28 -9.79 -3.05 -0.25
CA THR A 28 -11.08 -3.29 -0.91
C THR A 28 -11.72 -4.60 -0.41
N ALA A 29 -13.04 -4.68 -0.42
CA ALA A 29 -13.77 -5.84 0.12
C ALA A 29 -13.43 -7.17 -0.60
N ASP A 30 -13.02 -7.09 -1.86
CA ASP A 30 -12.54 -8.24 -2.66
C ASP A 30 -11.07 -8.58 -2.41
N ASN A 31 -10.38 -7.85 -1.51
CA ASN A 31 -8.97 -7.98 -1.15
C ASN A 31 -7.99 -7.76 -2.31
N ARG A 32 -8.40 -7.17 -3.43
CA ARG A 32 -7.54 -7.00 -4.60
C ARG A 32 -6.68 -5.75 -4.56
N TYR A 33 -7.09 -4.73 -3.82
CA TYR A 33 -6.39 -3.46 -3.80
C TYR A 33 -6.20 -2.91 -2.40
N ILE A 34 -5.04 -2.27 -2.20
CA ILE A 34 -4.73 -1.42 -1.05
C ILE A 34 -4.80 0.03 -1.53
N ILE A 35 -5.56 0.86 -0.83
CA ILE A 35 -5.63 2.29 -1.08
C ILE A 35 -4.87 3.00 0.03
N SER A 36 -3.86 3.79 -0.31
CA SER A 36 -3.10 4.62 0.62
C SER A 36 -3.44 6.10 0.45
N THR A 37 -3.51 6.83 1.57
CA THR A 37 -3.91 8.24 1.63
C THR A 37 -2.94 9.06 2.50
N GLY A 38 -3.06 10.39 2.46
CA GLY A 38 -2.26 11.27 3.31
C GLY A 38 -0.91 11.69 2.73
N TYR A 39 -0.78 11.63 1.40
CA TYR A 39 0.39 12.12 0.67
C TYR A 39 0.47 13.65 0.73
N TRP A 40 1.70 14.18 0.70
CA TRP A 40 1.96 15.64 0.78
C TRP A 40 1.37 16.41 -0.41
N ASP A 41 1.25 15.76 -1.56
CA ASP A 41 0.64 16.27 -2.79
C ASP A 41 -0.90 16.15 -2.79
N LYS A 42 -1.50 15.77 -1.65
CA LYS A 42 -2.94 15.51 -1.49
C LYS A 42 -3.48 14.40 -2.40
N SER A 43 -2.60 13.54 -2.92
CA SER A 43 -3.00 12.40 -3.73
C SER A 43 -3.34 11.16 -2.89
N PHE A 44 -3.87 10.15 -3.59
CA PHE A 44 -3.99 8.77 -3.10
C PHE A 44 -3.32 7.83 -4.09
N ARG A 45 -2.89 6.65 -3.63
CA ARG A 45 -2.35 5.59 -4.50
C ARG A 45 -3.16 4.31 -4.32
N VAL A 46 -3.21 3.53 -5.38
CA VAL A 46 -3.88 2.22 -5.41
C VAL A 46 -2.82 1.20 -5.82
N GLN A 47 -2.59 0.23 -4.94
CA GLN A 47 -1.66 -0.87 -5.18
C GLN A 47 -2.41 -2.19 -5.27
N ASN A 48 -2.00 -3.04 -6.19
CA ASN A 48 -2.44 -4.43 -6.22
C ASN A 48 -1.92 -5.16 -4.99
N THR A 49 -2.81 -5.93 -4.37
CA THR A 49 -2.47 -6.91 -3.33
C THR A 49 -1.89 -8.16 -3.99
#